data_AF-A0A453BHD8-F1
#
_entry.id   AF-A0A453BHD8-F1
#
_cell.length_a   1.000
_cell.length_b   1.000
_cell.length_c   1.000
_cell.angle_alpha   90.00
_cell.angle_beta   90.00
_cell.angle_gamma   90.00
#
_symmetry.space_group_name_H-M   'P 1'
#
loop_
_entity.id
_entity.type
_entity.pdbx_description
1 polymer ?
#
loop_
_entity_poly.entity_id
_entity_poly.type
_entity_poly.pdbx_seq_one_letter_code
_entity_poly.pdbx_strand_id
1 'polypeptide(L)' 'IFSFNGADVSGFDSFRRDFPNHKEIRLNKNYRSTRAIVEAATALIHNNTKRCNHKLAETDNPSGSKVYS' A
#
# COMPACT_ATOMS: atom_id res chain seq x y z
N ILE A 1 -1.90 -11.21 3.27
CA ILE A 1 -1.60 -11.99 4.49
C ILE A 1 -2.58 -13.15 4.76
N PHE A 2 -3.81 -13.13 4.24
CA PHE A 2 -4.79 -14.22 4.45
C PHE A 2 -4.97 -15.17 3.26
N SER A 3 -4.01 -15.21 2.32
CA SER A 3 -4.11 -16.08 1.13
C SER A 3 -4.17 -17.57 1.49
N PHE A 4 -3.55 -17.98 2.59
CA PHE A 4 -3.61 -19.36 3.10
C PHE A 4 -5.03 -19.80 3.53
N ASN A 5 -5.92 -18.84 3.82
CA ASN A 5 -7.32 -19.07 4.15
C ASN A 5 -8.26 -18.76 2.96
N GLY A 6 -7.74 -18.80 1.73
CA GLY A 6 -8.54 -18.63 0.51
C GLY A 6 -8.85 -17.18 0.13
N ALA A 7 -8.22 -16.18 0.76
CA ALA A 7 -8.38 -14.79 0.33
C ALA A 7 -7.77 -14.57 -1.07
N ASP A 8 -8.61 -14.11 -2.00
CA ASP A 8 -8.19 -13.73 -3.35
C ASP A 8 -7.92 -12.23 -3.44
N VAL A 9 -6.78 -11.87 -4.03
CA VAL A 9 -6.35 -10.48 -4.26
C VAL A 9 -7.05 -9.83 -5.45
N SER A 10 -7.72 -10.62 -6.30
CA SER A 10 -8.44 -10.13 -7.48
C SER A 10 -9.68 -9.28 -7.17
N GLY A 11 -10.13 -9.23 -5.90
CA GLY A 11 -11.36 -8.55 -5.51
C GLY A 11 -11.45 -7.08 -5.94
N PHE A 12 -10.33 -6.34 -5.92
CA PHE A 12 -10.28 -4.95 -6.39
C PHE A 12 -10.39 -4.83 -7.91
N ASP A 13 -9.87 -5.80 -8.68
CA ASP A 13 -10.02 -5.82 -10.14
C ASP A 13 -11.45 -6.21 -10.53
N SER A 14 -12.04 -7.17 -9.81
CA SER A 14 -13.45 -7.54 -9.97
C SER A 14 -14.38 -6.35 -9.68
N PHE A 15 -14.16 -5.62 -8.58
CA PHE A 15 -14.94 -4.42 -8.26
C PHE A 15 -14.94 -3.38 -9.39
N ARG A 16 -13.78 -3.15 -10.02
CA ARG A 16 -13.65 -2.21 -11.15
C ARG A 16 -14.43 -2.66 -12.38
N ARG A 17 -14.54 -3.97 -12.64
CA ARG A 17 -15.33 -4.52 -13.73
C ARG A 17 -16.82 -4.46 -13.44
N ASP A 18 -17.23 -4.81 -12.24
CA ASP A 18 -18.64 -4.92 -11.85
C ASP A 18 -19.30 -3.55 -11.70
N PHE A 19 -18.52 -2.53 -11.32
CA PHE A 19 -18.97 -1.15 -11.16
C PHE A 19 -18.17 -0.20 -12.07
N PRO A 20 -18.42 -0.19 -13.39
CA PRO A 20 -17.61 0.60 -14.33
C PRO A 20 -17.70 2.12 -14.06
N ASN A 21 -18.77 2.59 -13.43
CA ASN A 21 -18.98 4.00 -13.08
C ASN A 21 -18.56 4.34 -11.63
N HIS A 22 -17.75 3.50 -10.99
CA HIS A 22 -17.26 3.77 -9.65
C HIS A 22 -16.34 4.99 -9.61
N LYS A 23 -16.32 5.66 -8.45
CA LYS A 23 -15.33 6.69 -8.15
C LYS A 23 -14.22 6.06 -7.31
N GLU A 24 -13.00 6.03 -7.84
CA GLU A 24 -11.84 5.59 -7.08
C GLU A 24 -11.17 6.78 -6.37
N ILE A 25 -10.96 6.66 -5.06
CA ILE A 25 -10.20 7.63 -4.26
C ILE A 25 -9.09 6.88 -3.54
N ARG A 26 -7.84 7.30 -3.76
CA ARG A 26 -6.65 6.67 -3.18
C ARG A 26 -6.07 7.55 -2.09
N LEU A 27 -5.94 7.00 -0.89
CA LEU A 27 -5.35 7.69 0.25
C LEU A 27 -3.87 7.28 0.36
N ASN A 28 -2.99 8.11 -0.23
CA ASN A 28 -1.57 7.82 -0.24
C ASN A 28 -0.82 8.48 0.94
N LYS A 29 -1.52 9.17 1.84
CA LYS A 29 -0.90 9.88 2.95
C LYS A 29 -0.96 9.05 4.23
N ASN A 30 0.19 8.72 4.78
CA ASN A 30 0.36 8.03 6.05
C ASN A 30 0.49 9.06 7.17
N TYR A 31 -0.48 9.05 8.09
CA TYR A 31 -0.49 9.93 9.26
C TYR A 31 0.04 9.25 10.53
N ARG A 32 0.29 7.93 10.48
CA ARG A 32 0.63 7.12 11.66
C ARG A 32 2.12 7.07 11.94
N SER A 33 2.93 6.89 10.90
CA SER A 33 4.33 6.48 11.02
C SER A 33 5.28 7.63 10.69
N THR A 34 6.50 7.57 11.24
CA THR A 34 7.57 8.51 10.89
C THR A 34 8.06 8.24 9.47
N ARG A 35 8.71 9.23 8.87
CA ARG A 35 9.19 9.11 7.49
C ARG A 35 10.19 7.98 7.29
N ALA A 36 11.11 7.72 8.23
CA ALA A 36 12.03 6.59 8.14
C ALA A 36 11.31 5.23 8.09
N ILE A 37 10.21 5.07 8.85
CA ILE A 37 9.41 3.82 8.85
C ILE A 37 8.65 3.68 7.53
N VAL A 38 8.03 4.76 7.06
CA VAL A 38 7.28 4.75 5.79
C VAL A 38 8.20 4.43 4.62
N GLU A 39 9.40 5.01 4.57
CA GLU A 39 10.40 4.74 3.54
C GLU A 39 10.88 3.28 3.57
N ALA A 40 11.19 2.73 4.76
CA ALA A 40 11.63 1.35 4.89
C ALA A 40 10.54 0.35 4.42
N ALA A 41 9.28 0.57 4.84
CA ALA A 41 8.15 -0.25 4.40
C ALA A 41 7.91 -0.13 2.88
N THR A 42 8.06 1.08 2.34
CA THR A 42 7.94 1.40 0.91
C THR A 42 9.01 0.69 0.08
N ALA A 43 10.25 0.66 0.55
CA ALA A 43 11.33 -0.07 -0.10
C ALA A 43 11.08 -1.58 -0.07
N LEU A 44 10.63 -2.14 1.06
CA LEU A 44 10.34 -3.56 1.20
C LEU A 44 9.22 -4.02 0.25
N ILE A 45 8.11 -3.25 0.18
CA ILE A 45 6.97 -3.63 -0.66
C ILE A 45 7.26 -3.50 -2.17
N HIS A 46 8.25 -2.69 -2.55
CA HIS A 46 8.65 -2.51 -3.95
C HIS A 46 9.13 -3.80 -4.60
N ASN A 47 9.68 -4.73 -3.81
CA ASN A 47 10.18 -6.01 -4.30
C ASN A 47 9.07 -7.01 -4.69
N ASN A 48 7.80 -6.72 -4.38
CA ASN A 48 6.67 -7.59 -4.72
C ASN A 48 6.17 -7.34 -6.15
N THR A 49 6.56 -8.21 -7.08
CA THR A 49 6.22 -8.12 -8.52
C THR A 49 4.75 -8.36 -8.86
N LYS A 50 4.02 -9.10 -8.01
CA LYS A 50 2.59 -9.40 -8.19
C LYS A 50 1.66 -8.33 -7.61
N ARG A 51 2.18 -7.15 -7.24
CA ARG A 51 1.38 -6.08 -6.63
C ARG A 51 0.62 -5.28 -7.67
N CYS A 52 -0.44 -4.62 -7.22
CA CYS A 52 -1.07 -3.58 -8.02
C CYS A 52 -0.15 -2.33 -8.04
N ASN A 53 0.17 -1.85 -9.25
CA ASN A 53 1.09 -0.74 -9.46
C ASN A 53 0.41 0.58 -9.10
N HIS A 54 0.57 0.99 -7.85
CA HIS A 54 0.03 2.24 -7.32
C HIS A 54 1.10 3.06 -6.61
N LYS A 55 0.80 4.36 -6.47
CA LYS A 55 1.59 5.32 -5.72
C LYS A 55 1.75 4.82 -4.28
N LEU A 56 2.99 4.80 -3.81
CA LEU A 56 3.34 4.32 -2.48
C LEU A 56 3.02 5.42 -1.45
N ALA A 57 2.97 5.03 -0.18
CA ALA A 57 2.57 5.93 0.90
C ALA A 57 3.63 7.02 1.14
N GLU A 58 3.18 8.26 1.35
CA GLU A 58 3.98 9.43 1.70
C GLU A 58 3.56 9.94 3.09
N THR A 59 4.44 10.63 3.82
CA THR A 59 4.10 11.19 5.13
C THR A 59 4.74 12.55 5.35
N ASP A 60 4.01 13.44 6.01
CA ASP A 60 4.50 14.74 6.47
C ASP A 60 5.13 14.65 7.88
N ASN A 61 5.09 13.47 8.49
CA ASN A 61 5.67 13.26 9.80
C ASN A 61 7.20 13.44 9.75
N PRO A 62 7.83 13.86 10.86
CA PRO A 62 9.28 13.90 10.97
C PRO A 62 9.93 12.54 10.69
N SER A 63 11.23 12.54 10.36
CA SER A 63 11.98 11.31 10.07
C SER A 63 11.96 10.31 11.23
N GLY A 64 11.93 10.80 12.47
CA GLY A 64 12.04 9.96 13.65
C GLY A 64 13.41 9.27 13.73
N SER A 65 13.49 8.24 14.58
CA SER A 65 14.69 7.42 14.74
C SER A 65 15.00 6.60 13.50
N LYS A 66 16.29 6.31 13.28
CA LYS A 66 16.73 5.43 12.19
C LYS A 66 16.16 4.02 12.40
N VAL A 67 15.63 3.45 11.33
CA VAL A 67 15.20 2.04 11.29
C VAL A 67 16.44 1.19 11.01
N TYR A 68 16.71 0.20 11.85
CA TYR A 68 17.77 -0.78 11.65
C TYR A 68 17.15 -2.04 11.02
N SER A 69 17.80 -2.59 10.00
CA SER A 69 17.39 -3.79 9.25
C SER A 69 18.23 -4.99 9.64
#